data_AF-A0A817RID8-F1
#
_entry.id   AF-A0A817RID8-F1
#
_cell.length_a   1.000
_cell.length_b   1.000
_cell.length_c   1.000
_cell.angle_alpha   90.00
_cell.angle_beta   90.00
_cell.angle_gamma   90.00
#
_symmetry.space_group_name_H-M   'P 1'
#
loop_
_entity.id
_entity.type
_entity.pdbx_description
1 polymer ?
#
loop_
_entity_poly.entity_id
_entity_poly.type
_entity_poly.pdbx_seq_one_letter_code
_entity_poly.pdbx_strand_id
1 'polypeptide(L)' 'MFIQQSGTYSLLFKRFQIIKQKGLENLTVDELVQEITPKGRALVPDAIKKEMLTHLRQYLSKHEDL' A
#
# COMPACT_ATOMS: atom_id res chain seq x y z
N MET A 1 -6.03 -8.50 6.24
CA MET A 1 -4.74 -8.13 6.85
C MET A 1 -3.57 -8.79 6.10
N PHE A 2 -3.45 -8.59 4.78
CA PHE A 2 -2.42 -9.26 3.95
C PHE A 2 -1.28 -8.32 3.52
N ILE A 3 -1.57 -7.03 3.40
CA ILE A 3 -0.53 -6.02 3.13
C ILE A 3 0.42 -5.88 4.34
N GLN A 4 0.00 -6.28 5.55
CA GLN A 4 0.82 -6.23 6.77
C GLN A 4 1.90 -7.33 6.84
N GLN A 5 1.70 -8.45 6.16
CA GLN A 5 2.68 -9.55 6.09
C GLN A 5 3.73 -9.31 4.99
N SER A 6 3.39 -8.51 3.96
CA SER A 6 4.39 -7.95 3.06
C SER A 6 5.09 -6.80 3.77
N GLY A 7 6.43 -6.78 3.84
CA GLY A 7 7.21 -5.70 4.48
C GLY A 7 7.03 -4.28 3.90
N THR A 8 5.98 -4.05 3.09
CA THR A 8 5.64 -2.80 2.41
C THR A 8 5.30 -1.67 3.39
N TYR A 9 4.54 -1.93 4.46
CA TYR A 9 4.30 -0.92 5.49
C TYR A 9 5.57 -0.52 6.23
N SER A 10 6.49 -1.47 6.44
CA SER A 10 7.80 -1.21 7.07
C SER A 10 8.69 -0.32 6.19
N LEU A 11 8.69 -0.54 4.88
CA LEU A 11 9.42 0.30 3.92
C LEU A 11 8.85 1.72 3.81
N LEU A 12 7.52 1.86 3.83
CA LEU A 12 6.86 3.17 3.88
C LEU A 12 7.19 3.91 5.19
N PHE A 13 7.18 3.21 6.32
CA PHE A 13 7.55 3.76 7.62
C PHE A 13 9.03 4.19 7.68
N LYS A 14 9.95 3.40 7.10
CA LYS A 14 11.37 3.77 6.99
C LYS A 14 11.57 5.03 6.15
N ARG A 15 10.81 5.20 5.06
CA ARG A 15 10.89 6.43 4.24
C ARG A 15 10.33 7.65 4.96
N PHE A 16 9.28 7.48 5.74
CA PHE A 16 8.75 8.56 6.58
C PHE A 16 9.80 9.10 7.56
N GLN A 17 10.63 8.22 8.15
CA GLN A 17 11.75 8.62 9.01
C GLN A 17 12.81 9.45 8.27
N ILE A 18 13.11 9.11 7.01
CA ILE A 18 14.09 9.83 6.18
C ILE A 18 13.59 11.24 5.83
N ILE A 19 12.29 11.40 5.60
CA ILE A 19 11.68 12.70 5.29
C ILE A 19 11.64 13.59 6.54
N LYS A 20 11.36 13.02 7.72
CA LYS A 20 11.49 13.75 9.01
C LYS A 20 12.89 14.33 9.24
N GLN A 21 13.95 13.66 8.77
CA GLN A 21 15.32 14.15 8.90
C GLN A 21 15.68 15.32 7.97
N LYS A 22 14.89 15.57 6.91
CA LYS A 22 15.18 16.63 5.92
C LYS A 22 14.57 18.00 6.24
N GLY A 23 13.83 18.13 7.34
CA GLY A 23 13.16 19.37 7.75
C GLY A 23 11.65 19.28 7.61
N LEU A 24 10.94 19.33 8.74
CA LEU A 24 9.50 19.13 8.86
C LEU A 24 8.67 20.41 8.68
N GLU A 25 9.32 21.56 8.58
CA GLU A 25 8.68 22.85 8.90
C GLU A 25 7.61 23.29 7.89
N ASN A 26 7.59 22.73 6.68
CA ASN A 26 6.60 23.03 5.65
C ASN A 26 5.96 21.80 4.98
N LEU A 27 6.22 20.58 5.47
CA LEU A 27 5.70 19.38 4.81
C LEU A 27 4.30 19.03 5.32
N THR A 28 3.32 19.08 4.43
CA THR A 28 1.95 18.63 4.72
C THR A 28 1.81 17.12 4.55
N VAL A 29 0.79 16.54 5.21
CA VAL A 29 0.45 15.11 5.04
C VAL A 29 0.06 14.82 3.59
N ASP A 30 -0.61 15.75 2.91
CA ASP A 30 -1.03 15.56 1.51
C ASP A 30 0.16 15.49 0.55
N GLU A 31 1.14 16.39 0.67
CA GLU A 31 2.38 16.33 -0.12
C GLU A 31 3.12 15.00 0.10
N LEU A 32 3.18 14.55 1.35
CA LEU A 32 3.76 13.26 1.68
C LEU A 32 3.00 12.10 1.01
N VAL A 33 1.66 12.10 1.10
CA VAL A 33 0.82 11.07 0.48
C VAL A 33 1.04 11.06 -1.03
N GLN A 34 1.08 12.22 -1.67
CA GLN A 34 1.35 12.34 -3.11
C GLN A 34 2.70 11.74 -3.49
N GLU A 35 3.74 11.94 -2.68
CA GLU A 35 5.07 11.38 -2.96
C GLU A 35 5.20 9.88 -2.69
N ILE A 36 4.61 9.37 -1.60
CA ILE A 36 4.82 7.98 -1.18
C ILE A 36 3.88 7.00 -1.89
N THR A 37 2.67 7.44 -2.26
CA THR A 37 1.63 6.59 -2.86
C THR A 37 2.10 5.87 -4.14
N PRO A 38 2.68 6.54 -5.16
CA PRO A 38 3.10 5.86 -6.37
C PRO A 38 4.19 4.80 -6.09
N LYS A 39 5.10 5.09 -5.15
CA LYS A 39 6.18 4.17 -4.77
C LYS A 39 5.63 2.97 -3.98
N GLY A 40 4.68 3.19 -3.08
CA GLY A 40 3.97 2.13 -2.37
C GLY A 40 3.22 1.20 -3.32
N ARG A 41 2.52 1.76 -4.32
CA ARG A 41 1.82 0.98 -5.36
C ARG A 41 2.76 0.14 -6.21
N ALA A 42 3.92 0.69 -6.59
CA ALA A 42 4.93 -0.03 -7.37
C ALA A 42 5.56 -1.21 -6.62
N LEU A 43 5.62 -1.12 -5.28
CA LEU A 43 6.19 -2.19 -4.43
C LEU A 43 5.24 -3.38 -4.23
N VAL A 44 3.98 -3.29 -4.65
CA VAL A 44 3.04 -4.42 -4.56
C VAL A 44 3.38 -5.45 -5.63
N PRO A 45 3.83 -6.67 -5.26
CA PRO A 45 4.17 -7.70 -6.24
C PRO A 45 2.94 -8.15 -7.05
N ASP A 46 3.13 -8.51 -8.32
CA ASP A 46 2.03 -8.94 -9.19
C ASP A 46 1.36 -10.23 -8.72
N ALA A 47 2.11 -11.10 -8.04
CA ALA A 47 1.56 -12.30 -7.41
C ALA A 47 0.46 -11.94 -6.39
N ILE A 48 0.69 -10.92 -5.56
CA ILE A 48 -0.28 -10.44 -4.58
C ILE A 48 -1.51 -9.86 -5.27
N LYS A 49 -1.32 -9.07 -6.34
CA LYS A 49 -2.45 -8.51 -7.11
C LYS A 49 -3.34 -9.62 -7.69
N LYS A 50 -2.74 -10.67 -8.24
CA LYS A 50 -3.44 -11.83 -8.81
C LYS A 50 -4.18 -12.65 -7.76
N GLU A 51 -3.56 -12.88 -6.61
CA GLU A 51 -4.19 -13.58 -5.47
C GLU A 51 -5.41 -12.81 -4.98
N MET A 52 -5.28 -11.48 -4.77
CA MET A 52 -6.40 -10.65 -4.34
C MET A 52 -7.55 -10.64 -5.35
N LEU A 53 -7.23 -10.54 -6.66
CA LEU A 53 -8.24 -10.62 -7.70
C LEU A 53 -8.97 -11.98 -7.71
N THR A 54 -8.23 -13.07 -7.49
CA THR A 54 -8.80 -14.41 -7.36
C THR A 54 -9.74 -14.49 -6.17
N HIS A 55 -9.35 -13.99 -5.00
CA HIS A 55 -10.20 -13.95 -3.82
C HIS A 55 -11.47 -13.12 -4.04
N LEU A 56 -11.37 -11.98 -4.72
CA LEU A 56 -12.56 -11.17 -5.06
C LEU A 56 -13.51 -11.93 -6.00
N ARG A 57 -12.99 -12.59 -7.03
CA ARG A 57 -13.81 -13.40 -7.95
C ARG A 57 -14.51 -14.55 -7.22
N GLN A 58 -13.78 -15.25 -6.34
CA GLN A 58 -14.35 -16.32 -5.52
C GLN A 58 -15.42 -15.79 -4.56
N TYR A 59 -15.20 -14.62 -3.96
CA TYR A 59 -16.18 -13.98 -3.11
C TYR A 59 -17.46 -13.65 -3.90
N LEU A 60 -17.32 -12.98 -5.04
CA LEU A 60 -18.47 -12.63 -5.89
C LEU A 60 -19.23 -13.87 -6.37
N SER A 61 -18.55 -14.90 -6.86
CA SER A 61 -19.18 -16.15 -7.30
C SER A 61 -19.92 -16.89 -6.18
N LYS A 62 -19.46 -16.79 -4.92
CA LYS A 62 -20.16 -17.37 -3.76
C LYS A 62 -21.40 -16.57 -3.33
N HIS A 63 -21.51 -15.33 -3.79
CA HIS A 63 -22.56 -14.39 -3.38
C HIS A 63 -23.41 -13.91 -4.57
N GLU A 64 -23.28 -14.56 -5.74
CA GLU A 64 -24.06 -14.29 -6.95
C GLU A 64 -25.46 -14.93 -6.92
N ASP A 65 -25.74 -15.78 -5.92
CA ASP A 65 -27.04 -16.44 -5.68
C ASP A 65 -27.99 -15.61 -4.76
N LEU A 66 -27.98 -14.28 -4.84
CA LEU A 66 -28.94 -13.39 -4.16
C LEU A 66 -29.76 -12.55 -5.15
#